data_AF-A0A3E0MZF2-F1
#
_entry.id   AF-A0A3E0MZF2-F1
#
_cell.length_a   1.000
_cell.length_b   1.000
_cell.length_c   1.000
_cell.angle_alpha   90.00
_cell.angle_beta   90.00
_cell.angle_gamma   90.00
#
_symmetry.space_group_name_H-M   'P 1'
#
loop_
_entity.id
_entity.type
_entity.pdbx_description
1 polymer ?
#
loop_
_entity_poly.entity_id
_entity_poly.type
_entity_poly.pdbx_seq_one_letter_code
_entity_poly.pdbx_strand_id
1 'polypeptide(L)' 'MFRSNQPLLTDILDLHGKWRASDDAVICGEVKWTWKEFTSATYRLANALIDLGIKPGDRVGLLMSNGLPMVQAIFGGVS' A
#
# COMPACT_ATOMS: atom_id res chain seq x y z
N MET A 1 -25.96 -4.31 -19.63
CA MET A 1 -24.49 -4.51 -19.53
C MET A 1 -23.97 -3.61 -18.42
N PHE A 2 -23.95 -4.10 -17.18
CA PHE A 2 -23.41 -3.34 -16.05
C PHE A 2 -21.90 -3.54 -16.02
N ARG A 3 -21.12 -2.54 -16.43
CA ARG A 3 -19.75 -2.41 -15.94
C ARG A 3 -19.88 -1.88 -14.51
N SER A 4 -19.99 -2.77 -13.53
CA SER A 4 -19.64 -2.38 -12.17
C SER A 4 -18.15 -2.04 -12.22
N ASN A 5 -17.81 -0.76 -12.13
CA ASN A 5 -16.43 -0.33 -11.98
C ASN A 5 -15.96 -0.86 -10.63
N GLN A 6 -15.44 -2.09 -10.60
CA GLN A 6 -14.92 -2.67 -9.37
C GLN A 6 -13.77 -1.78 -8.93
N PRO A 7 -13.82 -1.27 -7.69
CA PRO A 7 -12.72 -0.47 -7.18
C PRO A 7 -11.45 -1.30 -7.25
N LEU A 8 -10.36 -0.68 -7.70
CA LEU A 8 -9.05 -1.28 -7.62
C LEU A 8 -8.69 -1.45 -6.14
N LEU A 9 -7.72 -2.33 -5.89
CA LEU A 9 -7.22 -2.53 -4.53
C LEU A 9 -6.75 -1.20 -3.93
N THR A 10 -6.09 -0.35 -4.71
CA THR A 10 -5.63 0.98 -4.32
C THR A 10 -6.78 1.92 -3.94
N ASP A 11 -7.89 1.92 -4.69
CA ASP A 11 -9.07 2.72 -4.36
C ASP A 11 -9.65 2.35 -2.98
N ILE A 12 -9.63 1.06 -2.62
CA ILE A 12 -10.07 0.58 -1.31
C ILE A 12 -9.14 1.05 -0.20
N LEU A 13 -7.82 1.03 -0.44
CA LEU A 13 -6.83 1.50 0.53
C LEU A 13 -6.98 3.00 0.79
N ASP A 14 -7.20 3.80 -0.25
CA ASP A 14 -7.40 5.24 -0.13
C ASP A 14 -8.67 5.57 0.66
N LEU A 15 -9.76 4.83 0.38
CA LEU A 15 -11.02 4.96 1.13
C LEU A 15 -10.84 4.62 2.61
N HIS A 16 -10.15 3.53 2.93
CA HIS A 16 -9.89 3.19 4.33
C HIS A 16 -8.91 4.17 5.00
N GLY A 17 -7.87 4.63 4.29
CA GLY A 17 -6.97 5.70 4.75
C GLY A 17 -7.71 6.97 5.12
N LYS A 18 -8.75 7.32 4.36
CA LYS A 18 -9.57 8.51 4.59
C LYS A 18 -10.62 8.33 5.69
N TRP A 19 -11.37 7.23 5.66
CA TRP A 19 -12.57 7.06 6.48
C TRP A 19 -12.36 6.19 7.72
N ARG A 20 -11.26 5.43 7.78
CA ARG A 20 -10.88 4.54 8.89
C ARG A 20 -9.45 4.80 9.36
N ALA A 21 -9.00 6.04 9.22
CA ALA A 21 -7.62 6.48 9.43
C ALA A 21 -7.00 5.97 10.75
N SER A 22 -7.80 5.92 11.82
CA SER A 22 -7.38 5.51 13.17
C SER A 22 -7.56 4.02 13.47
N ASP A 23 -8.24 3.26 12.62
CA ASP A 23 -8.43 1.81 12.81
C ASP A 23 -7.15 1.07 12.45
N ASP A 24 -6.91 -0.08 13.10
CA ASP A 24 -5.81 -0.98 12.77
C ASP A 24 -5.95 -1.48 11.31
N ALA A 25 -4.90 -1.29 10.50
CA ALA A 25 -4.82 -1.77 9.12
C ALA A 25 -3.95 -3.02 9.00
N VAL A 26 -2.84 -3.06 9.74
CA VAL A 26 -1.90 -4.19 9.75
C VAL A 26 -1.47 -4.46 11.19
N ILE A 27 -1.54 -5.73 11.60
CA ILE A 27 -1.05 -6.22 12.89
C ILE A 27 0.00 -7.29 12.59
N CYS A 28 1.24 -7.06 13.04
CA CYS A 28 2.36 -7.98 12.88
C CYS A 28 3.02 -8.21 14.24
N GLY A 29 2.61 -9.28 14.91
CA GLY A 29 3.01 -9.54 16.29
C GLY A 29 2.51 -8.42 17.21
N GLU A 30 3.45 -7.78 17.92
CA GLU A 30 3.17 -6.65 18.82
C GLU A 30 3.08 -5.30 18.09
N VAL A 31 3.51 -5.23 16.83
CA VAL A 31 3.49 -4.00 16.05
C VAL A 31 2.16 -3.86 15.32
N LYS A 32 1.57 -2.68 15.42
CA LYS A 32 0.34 -2.33 14.73
C LYS A 32 0.52 -1.03 13.97
N TRP A 33 -0.01 -0.97 12.76
CA TRP A 33 -0.17 0.28 12.02
C TRP A 33 -1.64 0.54 11.77
N THR A 34 -2.03 1.78 12.03
CA THR A 34 -3.31 2.34 11.60
C THR A 34 -3.35 2.51 10.09
N TRP A 35 -4.56 2.67 9.52
CA TRP A 35 -4.71 2.95 8.09
C TRP A 35 -3.96 4.20 7.64
N LYS A 36 -3.88 5.24 8.48
CA LYS A 36 -3.12 6.45 8.20
C LYS A 36 -1.62 6.20 8.10
N GLU A 37 -1.06 5.44 9.05
CA GLU A 37 0.37 5.11 9.06
C GLU A 37 0.73 4.22 7.88
N PHE A 38 -0.11 3.22 7.61
CA PHE A 38 0.06 2.31 6.49
C PHE A 38 0.04 3.04 5.14
N THR A 39 -1.02 3.83 4.87
CA THR A 39 -1.12 4.59 3.61
C THR A 39 0.02 5.60 3.44
N SER A 40 0.41 6.30 4.51
CA SER A 40 1.55 7.22 4.47
C SER A 40 2.86 6.49 4.13
N ALA A 41 3.09 5.30 4.70
CA ALA A 41 4.27 4.50 4.42
C ALA A 41 4.28 3.95 2.98
N THR A 42 3.13 3.54 2.48
CA THR A 42 2.90 3.11 1.09
C THR A 42 3.22 4.22 0.10
N TYR A 43 2.70 5.44 0.29
CA TYR A 43 3.00 6.57 -0.58
C TYR A 43 4.47 7.01 -0.54
N ARG A 44 5.11 6.96 0.64
CA ARG A 44 6.55 7.25 0.73
C ARG A 44 7.37 6.28 -0.13
N LEU A 45 7.01 5.00 -0.12
CA LEU A 45 7.69 4.01 -0.96
C LEU A 45 7.40 4.25 -2.45
N ALA A 46 6.15 4.48 -2.83
CA ALA A 46 5.77 4.75 -4.22
C ALA A 46 6.55 5.96 -4.78
N ASN A 47 6.59 7.06 -4.03
CA ASN A 47 7.35 8.26 -4.41
C ASN A 47 8.85 7.96 -4.55
N ALA A 48 9.44 7.18 -3.63
CA ALA A 48 10.84 6.80 -3.74
C ALA A 48 11.13 5.94 -4.99
N LEU A 49 10.21 5.06 -5.40
CA LEU A 49 10.33 4.29 -6.64
C LEU A 49 10.24 5.19 -7.88
N ILE A 50 9.33 6.17 -7.85
CA ILE A 50 9.20 7.17 -8.91
C ILE A 50 10.50 7.99 -9.03
N ASP A 51 11.07 8.42 -7.91
CA ASP A 51 12.34 9.16 -7.87
C ASP A 51 13.53 8.34 -8.39
N LEU A 52 13.47 7.01 -8.25
CA LEU A 52 14.42 6.06 -8.85
C LEU A 52 14.19 5.83 -10.36
N GLY A 53 13.17 6.44 -10.95
CA GLY A 53 12.85 6.37 -12.38
C GLY A 53 12.01 5.17 -12.78
N ILE A 54 11.44 4.43 -11.83
CA ILE A 54 10.53 3.30 -12.08
C ILE A 54 9.22 3.83 -12.66
N LYS A 55 8.72 3.16 -13.71
CA LYS A 55 7.50 3.53 -14.43
C LYS A 55 6.45 2.42 -14.35
N PRO A 56 5.16 2.75 -14.57
CA PRO A 56 4.13 1.75 -14.71
C PRO A 56 4.50 0.70 -15.77
N GLY A 57 4.45 -0.59 -15.39
CA GLY A 57 4.85 -1.71 -16.22
C GLY A 57 6.28 -2.23 -15.97
N ASP A 58 7.12 -1.47 -15.27
CA ASP A 58 8.43 -1.94 -14.84
C ASP A 58 8.32 -3.03 -13.76
N ARG A 59 9.30 -3.93 -13.72
CA ARG A 59 9.32 -5.08 -12.82
C ARG A 59 10.18 -4.78 -11.60
N VAL A 60 9.56 -4.75 -10.42
CA VAL A 60 10.26 -4.57 -9.14
C VAL A 60 10.30 -5.90 -8.39
N GLY A 61 11.50 -6.38 -8.06
CA GLY A 61 11.69 -7.57 -7.24
C GLY A 61 11.68 -7.22 -5.75
N LEU A 62 10.95 -7.98 -4.94
CA LEU A 62 10.91 -7.84 -3.48
C LEU A 62 11.64 -9.03 -2.83
N LEU A 63 12.74 -8.77 -2.12
CA LEU A 63 13.45 -9.77 -1.33
C LEU A 63 13.50 -9.33 0.13
N MET A 64 12.61 -9.89 0.95
CA MET A 64 12.51 -9.61 2.38
C MET A 64 11.76 -10.74 3.09
N SER A 65 11.87 -10.78 4.42
CA SER A 65 11.08 -11.70 5.25
C SER A 65 9.63 -11.23 5.39
N ASN A 66 8.73 -12.16 5.70
CA ASN A 66 7.34 -11.83 6.02
C ASN A 66 7.29 -10.88 7.22
N GLY A 67 6.56 -9.78 7.08
CA GLY A 67 6.40 -8.79 8.13
C GLY A 67 5.83 -7.49 7.60
N LEU A 68 5.76 -6.49 8.48
CA LEU A 68 5.27 -5.15 8.15
C LEU A 68 5.91 -4.54 6.89
N PRO A 69 7.25 -4.62 6.70
CA PRO A 69 7.90 -4.06 5.51
C PRO A 69 7.47 -4.75 4.20
N MET A 70 7.17 -6.06 4.25
CA MET A 70 6.69 -6.81 3.09
C MET A 70 5.30 -6.34 2.66
N VAL A 71 4.39 -6.19 3.63
CA VAL A 71 3.04 -5.70 3.34
C VAL A 71 3.12 -4.29 2.76
N GLN A 72 3.88 -3.39 3.40
CA GLN A 72 4.11 -2.04 2.86
C GLN A 72 4.66 -2.09 1.42
N ALA A 73 5.62 -2.96 1.13
CA ALA A 73 6.24 -3.05 -0.18
C ALA A 73 5.30 -3.53 -1.29
N ILE A 74 4.47 -4.53 -0.99
CA ILE A 74 3.47 -5.05 -1.94
C ILE A 74 2.48 -3.95 -2.30
N PHE A 75 2.00 -3.20 -1.32
CA PHE A 75 1.00 -2.17 -1.54
C PHE A 75 1.59 -0.87 -2.12
N GLY A 76 2.83 -0.53 -1.78
CA GLY A 76 3.52 0.65 -2.33
C GLY A 76 3.95 0.48 -3.79
N GLY A 77 4.18 -0.75 -4.23
CA GLY A 77 4.53 -1.05 -5.62
C GLY A 77 3.35 -1.12 -6.59
N VAL A 78 2.11 -1.07 -6.09
CA VAL A 78 0.88 -1.08 -6.92
C VAL A 78 0.16 0.27 -6.95
N SER A 79 0.64 1.26 -6.18
CA SER A 79 0.04 2.60 -6.04
C SER A 79 0.57 3.58 -7.06
#